data_AF-A0A7W1JI34-F1
#
_entry.id   AF-A0A7W1JI34-F1
#
_cell.length_a   1.000
_cell.length_b   1.000
_cell.length_c   1.000
_cell.angle_alpha   90.00
_cell.angle_beta   90.00
_cell.angle_gamma   90.00
#
_symmetry.space_group_name_H-M   'P 1'
#
loop_
_entity.id
_entity.type
_entity.pdbx_description
1 polymer ?
#
loop_
_entity_poly.entity_id
_entity_poly.type
_entity_poly.pdbx_seq_one_letter_code
_entity_poly.pdbx_strand_id
1 'polypeptide(L)'
;MLDELGPTFIKFGQLLSTRPDVVPPDLVAELRGLQDDVTPFPFEQVEAAIREQLGQPIERLFLEFSEAPIAAASIGQVHEAR
;
A
#
# COMPACT_ATOMS: atom_id res chain seq x y z
N MET A 1 4.22 -12.05 -13.10
CA MET A 1 3.28 -12.24 -11.98
C MET A 1 2.30 -11.05 -12.03
N LEU A 2 1.09 -11.17 -11.48
CA LEU A 2 0.05 -10.12 -11.63
C LEU A 2 0.38 -8.80 -10.89
N ASP A 3 1.44 -8.79 -10.10
CA ASP A 3 2.02 -7.66 -9.36
C ASP A 3 2.65 -6.57 -10.27
N GLU A 4 3.07 -6.91 -11.49
CA GLU A 4 3.70 -5.97 -12.43
C GLU A 4 2.69 -5.11 -13.23
N LEU A 5 1.37 -5.42 -13.16
CA LEU A 5 0.34 -4.75 -13.97
C LEU A 5 -0.16 -3.42 -13.38
N GLY A 6 0.40 -3.00 -12.25
CA GLY A 6 0.12 -1.72 -11.62
C GLY A 6 -1.14 -1.67 -10.74
N PRO A 7 -1.40 -0.53 -10.07
CA PRO A 7 -2.35 -0.42 -8.97
C PRO A 7 -3.81 -0.70 -9.34
N THR A 8 -4.19 -0.47 -10.60
CA THR A 8 -5.54 -0.77 -11.10
C THR A 8 -5.82 -2.26 -11.13
N PHE A 9 -4.87 -3.08 -11.59
CA PHE A 9 -5.02 -4.53 -11.64
C PHE A 9 -4.99 -5.16 -10.25
N ILE A 10 -4.18 -4.60 -9.33
CA ILE A 10 -4.18 -5.01 -7.93
C ILE A 10 -5.56 -4.81 -7.31
N LYS A 11 -6.16 -3.62 -7.47
CA LYS A 11 -7.52 -3.35 -6.96
C LYS A 11 -8.60 -4.22 -7.61
N PHE A 12 -8.48 -4.51 -8.90
CA PHE A 12 -9.42 -5.40 -9.58
C PHE A 12 -9.30 -6.85 -9.09
N GLY A 13 -8.07 -7.30 -8.86
CA GLY A 13 -7.79 -8.59 -8.24
C GLY A 13 -8.36 -8.71 -6.82
N GLN A 14 -8.18 -7.66 -6.01
CA GLN A 14 -8.76 -7.55 -4.67
C GLN A 14 -10.31 -7.53 -4.67
N LEU A 15 -10.94 -6.98 -5.71
CA LEU A 15 -12.39 -7.02 -5.86
C LEU A 15 -12.87 -8.43 -6.22
N LEU A 16 -12.20 -9.07 -7.18
CA LEU A 16 -12.56 -10.39 -7.70
C LEU A 16 -12.34 -11.51 -6.68
N SER A 17 -11.31 -11.42 -5.82
CA SER A 17 -11.06 -12.38 -4.74
C SER A 17 -12.18 -12.46 -3.71
N THR A 18 -13.02 -11.41 -3.59
CA THR A 18 -14.23 -11.43 -2.72
C THR A 18 -15.41 -12.17 -3.33
N ARG A 19 -15.31 -12.56 -4.62
CA ARG A 19 -16.37 -13.20 -5.42
C ARG A 19 -15.89 -14.54 -6.00
N PRO A 20 -15.69 -15.58 -5.17
CA PRO A 20 -15.19 -16.89 -5.61
C PRO A 20 -16.15 -17.62 -6.56
N ASP A 21 -17.38 -17.13 -6.72
CA ASP A 21 -18.39 -17.58 -7.67
C ASP A 21 -18.16 -17.07 -9.09
N VAL A 22 -17.34 -16.04 -9.28
CA VAL A 22 -17.13 -15.35 -10.57
C VAL A 22 -15.81 -15.75 -11.24
N VAL A 23 -14.90 -16.37 -10.49
CA VAL A 23 -13.51 -16.57 -10.90
C VAL A 23 -13.09 -18.03 -10.68
N PRO A 24 -12.38 -18.67 -11.62
CA PRO A 24 -11.89 -20.03 -11.42
C PRO A 24 -11.04 -20.15 -10.14
N PRO A 25 -11.11 -21.29 -9.42
CA PRO A 25 -10.40 -21.49 -8.16
C PRO A 25 -8.89 -21.22 -8.24
N ASP A 26 -8.28 -21.57 -9.37
CA ASP A 26 -6.85 -21.38 -9.61
C ASP A 26 -6.47 -19.89 -9.66
N LEU A 27 -7.38 -19.04 -10.18
CA LEU A 27 -7.15 -17.59 -10.22
C LEU A 27 -7.40 -16.95 -8.85
N VAL A 28 -8.34 -17.46 -8.05
CA VAL A 28 -8.57 -16.98 -6.67
C VAL A 28 -7.32 -17.15 -5.81
N ALA A 29 -6.57 -18.24 -6.00
CA ALA A 29 -5.31 -18.47 -5.31
C ALA A 29 -4.24 -17.43 -5.66
N GLU A 30 -4.12 -17.06 -6.94
CA GLU A 30 -3.20 -16.00 -7.36
C GLU A 30 -3.66 -14.60 -6.89
N LEU A 31 -4.97 -14.33 -6.92
CA LEU A 31 -5.55 -13.06 -6.48
C LEU A 31 -5.42 -12.85 -4.96
N ARG A 32 -5.42 -13.91 -4.15
CA ARG A 32 -5.11 -13.83 -2.72
C ARG A 32 -3.70 -13.31 -2.46
N GLY A 33 -2.74 -13.64 -3.32
CA GLY A 33 -1.38 -13.10 -3.23
C GLY A 33 -1.31 -11.57 -3.39
N LEU A 34 -2.30 -10.97 -4.06
CA LEU A 34 -2.44 -9.51 -4.20
C LEU A 34 -3.10 -8.83 -2.98
N GLN A 35 -3.63 -9.61 -2.03
CA GLN A 35 -4.38 -9.07 -0.91
C GLN A 35 -3.51 -8.73 0.30
N ASP A 36 -2.42 -9.47 0.58
CA ASP A 36 -1.96 -9.54 1.99
C ASP A 36 -0.47 -9.35 2.30
N ASP A 37 0.42 -8.93 1.38
CA ASP A 37 1.78 -8.53 1.81
C ASP A 37 2.41 -7.56 0.82
N VAL A 38 2.09 -6.28 0.96
CA VAL A 38 2.79 -5.24 0.20
C VAL A 38 4.00 -4.80 1.01
N THR A 39 5.20 -5.11 0.51
CA THR A 39 6.45 -4.62 1.09
C THR A 39 6.40 -3.09 1.20
N PRO A 40 6.63 -2.50 2.38
CA PRO A 40 6.72 -1.06 2.53
C PRO A 40 7.76 -0.45 1.60
N PHE A 41 7.47 0.74 1.10
CA PHE A 41 8.47 1.49 0.33
C PHE A 41 9.38 2.30 1.27
N PRO A 42 10.58 2.69 0.80
CA PRO A 42 11.56 3.40 1.63
C PRO A 42 11.01 4.67 2.25
N PHE A 43 11.38 4.93 3.50
CA PHE A 43 10.88 6.07 4.27
C PHE A 43 11.20 7.42 3.62
N GLU A 44 12.29 7.51 2.85
CA GLU A 44 12.67 8.72 2.12
C GLU A 44 11.60 9.16 1.12
N GLN A 45 10.83 8.22 0.56
CA GLN A 45 9.70 8.56 -0.31
C GLN A 45 8.51 9.13 0.49
N VAL A 46 8.31 8.68 1.73
CA VAL A 46 7.31 9.23 2.66
C VAL A 46 7.68 10.67 3.00
N GLU A 47 8.95 10.90 3.37
CA GLU A 47 9.44 12.23 3.71
C GLU A 47 9.30 13.21 2.53
N ALA A 48 9.67 12.76 1.33
CA ALA A 48 9.50 13.53 0.10
C ALA A 48 8.02 13.86 -0.17
N ALA A 49 7.12 12.88 -0.07
CA ALA A 49 5.69 13.07 -0.30
C ALA A 49 5.07 14.05 0.71
N ILE A 50 5.40 13.92 2.00
CA ILE A 50 4.94 14.84 3.05
C ILE A 50 5.44 16.27 2.77
N ARG A 51 6.72 16.43 2.43
CA ARG A 51 7.31 17.73 2.12
C ARG A 51 6.67 18.38 0.90
N GLU A 52 6.43 17.61 -0.15
CA GLU A 52 5.77 18.08 -1.38
C GLU A 52 4.32 18.52 -1.11
N GLN A 53 3.56 17.73 -0.35
CA GLN A 53 2.13 17.96 -0.15
C GLN A 53 1.83 19.00 0.94
N LEU A 54 2.66 19.07 1.99
CA LEU A 54 2.43 19.93 3.16
C LEU A 54 3.40 21.12 3.26
N GLY A 55 4.43 21.17 2.41
CA GLY A 55 5.34 22.31 2.28
C GLY A 55 6.31 22.52 3.45
N GLN A 56 6.37 21.58 4.40
CA GLN A 56 7.26 21.61 5.55
C GLN A 56 7.86 20.23 5.81
N PRO A 57 9.06 20.16 6.42
CA PRO A 57 9.66 18.89 6.79
C PRO A 57 8.94 18.25 7.99
N ILE A 58 9.04 16.93 8.15
CA ILE A 58 8.29 16.14 9.14
C ILE A 58 8.48 16.69 10.57
N GLU A 59 9.70 17.11 10.92
CA GLU A 59 10.07 17.58 12.26
C GLU A 59 9.44 18.93 12.63
N ARG A 60 8.86 19.64 11.65
CA ARG A 60 8.07 20.85 11.90
C ARG A 60 6.58 20.59 11.98
N LEU A 61 6.12 19.47 11.47
CA LEU A 61 4.71 19.11 11.37
C LEU A 61 4.26 18.26 12.56
N PHE A 62 5.14 17.39 13.05
CA PHE A 62 4.85 16.42 14.11
C PHE A 62 5.91 16.50 15.21
N LEU A 63 5.49 16.28 16.46
CA LEU A 63 6.37 16.13 17.61
C LEU A 63 7.12 14.79 17.56
N GLU A 64 6.45 13.75 17.09
CA GLU A 64 6.99 12.40 16.91
C GLU A 64 6.43 11.80 15.62
N PHE A 65 7.26 11.04 14.88
CA PHE A 65 6.86 10.35 13.66
C PHE A 65 7.60 9.01 13.56
N SER A 66 6.87 7.90 13.40
CA SER A 66 7.47 6.58 13.24
C SER A 66 7.88 6.34 11.79
N GLU A 67 9.18 6.16 11.53
CA GLU A 67 9.69 5.78 10.20
C GLU A 67 9.19 4.39 9.78
N ALA A 68 9.00 3.49 10.74
CA ALA A 68 8.39 2.18 10.50
C ALA A 68 6.87 2.34 10.32
N PRO A 69 6.30 1.88 9.19
CA PRO A 69 4.86 1.93 8.99
C PRO A 69 4.15 0.89 9.85
N ILE A 70 2.95 1.24 10.31
CA ILE A 70 2.05 0.32 11.03
C ILE A 70 1.26 -0.57 10.06
N ALA A 71 1.15 -0.16 8.79
CA ALA A 71 0.51 -0.92 7.72
C ALA A 71 1.01 -0.45 6.35
N ALA A 72 1.07 -1.36 5.38
CA ALA A 72 1.31 -1.06 3.97
C ALA A 72 0.17 -1.63 3.11
N ALA A 73 -0.18 -0.90 2.05
CA ALA A 73 -1.24 -1.23 1.11
C ALA A 73 -0.79 -0.94 -0.32
N SER A 74 -1.57 -1.38 -1.29
CA SER A 74 -1.22 -1.33 -2.73
C SER A 74 -0.90 0.06 -3.29
N ILE A 75 -1.31 1.15 -2.63
CA ILE A 75 -1.12 2.53 -3.09
C ILE A 75 -0.56 3.46 -2.01
N GLY A 76 -0.08 2.92 -0.89
CA GLY A 76 0.37 3.75 0.22
C GLY A 76 0.69 2.94 1.47
N GLN A 77 1.20 3.63 2.49
CA GLN A 77 1.47 3.06 3.80
C GLN A 77 1.04 4.03 4.90
N VAL A 78 0.79 3.50 6.09
CA VAL A 78 0.28 4.26 7.25
C VAL A 78 1.38 4.33 8.29
N HIS A 79 1.63 5.54 8.80
CA HIS A 79 2.61 5.81 9.85
C HIS A 79 1.93 6.42 11.06
N GLU A 80 2.46 6.13 12.25
CA GLU A 80 2.06 6.77 13.49
C GLU A 80 2.80 8.10 13.67
N ALA A 81 2.09 9.13 14.12
CA ALA A 81 2.64 10.45 14.41
C ALA A 81 1.86 11.17 15.53
N ARG A 82 2.50 12.09 16.24
CA ARG A 82 1.94 12.88 17.35
C ARG A 82 2.21 14.37 17.20
#